data_AF-A0A525C7B4-F1
#
_entry.id   AF-A0A525C7B4-F1
#
_cell.length_a   1.000
_cell.length_b   1.000
_cell.length_c   1.000
_cell.angle_alpha   90.00
_cell.angle_beta   90.00
_cell.angle_gamma   90.00
#
_symmetry.space_group_name_H-M   'P 1'
#
loop_
_entity.id
_entity.type
_entity.pdbx_description
1 polymer ?
#
loop_
_entity_poly.entity_id
_entity_poly.type
_entity_poly.pdbx_seq_one_letter_code
_entity_poly.pdbx_strand_id
1 'polypeptide(L)'
;MREIKNIRNALWVGRFTKGERELFDECRMQIEKSSGNYKELMLFCMDCALKDIESGDHKMAAREIGVIHELPVYEEDFEEWDEAWFYKNQLSEYFDKNKNIDRVKRFIDILAKSQLQES
;
A
#
# COMPACT_ATOMS: atom_id res chain seq x y z
N MET A 1 -2.21 -11.01 2.82
CA MET A 1 -3.28 -10.18 3.42
C MET A 1 -4.49 -10.09 2.49
N ARG A 2 -5.34 -11.13 2.42
CA ARG A 2 -6.38 -11.27 1.37
C ARG A 2 -7.49 -10.21 1.48
N GLU A 3 -7.70 -9.70 2.68
CA GLU A 3 -8.77 -8.80 3.07
C GLU A 3 -8.57 -7.39 2.51
N ILE A 4 -7.32 -6.99 2.29
CA ILE A 4 -6.98 -5.64 1.81
C ILE A 4 -7.51 -5.38 0.39
N LYS A 5 -7.67 -6.45 -0.42
CA LYS A 5 -8.31 -6.40 -1.74
C LYS A 5 -9.77 -5.94 -1.66
N ASN A 6 -10.48 -6.32 -0.60
CA ASN A 6 -11.89 -5.94 -0.42
C ASN A 6 -12.01 -4.44 -0.16
N ILE A 7 -11.10 -3.88 0.65
CA ILE A 7 -11.00 -2.44 0.91
C ILE A 7 -10.72 -1.70 -0.40
N ARG A 8 -9.71 -2.15 -1.16
CA ARG A 8 -9.36 -1.58 -2.48
C ARG A 8 -10.56 -1.51 -3.41
N ASN A 9 -11.29 -2.61 -3.54
CA ASN A 9 -12.44 -2.70 -4.44
C ASN A 9 -13.61 -1.81 -3.98
N ALA A 10 -13.84 -1.70 -2.67
CA ALA A 10 -14.85 -0.78 -2.12
C ALA A 10 -14.50 0.68 -2.42
N LEU A 11 -13.23 1.06 -2.25
CA LEU A 11 -12.74 2.41 -2.55
C LEU A 11 -12.86 2.75 -4.04
N TRP A 12 -12.63 1.80 -4.95
CA TRP A 12 -12.83 2.01 -6.39
C TRP A 12 -14.26 2.40 -6.77
N VAL A 13 -15.25 1.92 -6.01
CA VAL A 13 -16.67 2.28 -6.18
C VAL A 13 -17.11 3.44 -5.28
N GLY A 14 -16.16 4.12 -4.63
CA GLY A 14 -16.41 5.30 -3.80
C GLY A 14 -17.04 4.98 -2.44
N ARG A 15 -16.82 3.77 -1.90
CA ARG A 15 -17.38 3.33 -0.62
C ARG A 15 -16.29 3.09 0.42
N PHE A 16 -16.52 3.59 1.63
CA PHE A 16 -15.75 3.26 2.81
C PHE A 16 -16.65 3.32 4.05
N THR A 17 -17.26 2.20 4.43
CA THR A 17 -18.17 2.13 5.59
C THR A 17 -17.42 1.77 6.86
N LYS A 18 -18.16 1.69 7.98
CA LYS A 18 -17.61 1.22 9.25
C LYS A 18 -16.94 -0.16 9.13
N GLY A 19 -17.51 -1.08 8.35
CA GLY A 19 -16.93 -2.41 8.15
C GLY A 19 -15.60 -2.36 7.39
N GLU A 20 -15.50 -1.55 6.33
CA GLU A 20 -14.21 -1.35 5.64
C GLU A 20 -13.19 -0.64 6.52
N ARG A 21 -13.63 0.24 7.43
CA ARG A 21 -12.74 0.88 8.42
C ARG A 21 -12.17 -0.12 9.43
N GLU A 22 -12.99 -1.01 9.97
CA GLU A 22 -12.54 -2.07 10.88
C GLU A 22 -11.50 -2.97 10.19
N LEU A 23 -11.78 -3.42 8.96
CA LEU A 23 -10.81 -4.20 8.16
C LEU A 23 -9.53 -3.43 7.87
N PHE A 24 -9.62 -2.12 7.62
CA PHE A 24 -8.45 -1.27 7.39
C PHE A 24 -7.57 -1.21 8.64
N ASP A 25 -8.17 -0.99 9.81
CA ASP A 25 -7.44 -0.91 11.07
C ASP A 25 -6.81 -2.28 11.44
N GLU A 26 -7.51 -3.39 11.15
CA GLU A 26 -6.96 -4.74 11.30
C GLU A 26 -5.74 -4.99 10.39
N CYS A 27 -5.83 -4.62 9.11
CA CYS A 27 -4.71 -4.72 8.17
C CYS A 27 -3.50 -3.90 8.67
N ARG A 28 -3.76 -2.70 9.18
CA ARG A 28 -2.71 -1.84 9.75
C ARG A 28 -2.01 -2.53 10.91
N MET A 29 -2.77 -3.10 11.85
CA MET A 29 -2.23 -3.80 13.00
C MET A 29 -1.39 -5.03 12.59
N GLN A 30 -1.76 -5.73 11.52
CA GLN A 30 -0.95 -6.83 10.98
C GLN A 30 0.38 -6.32 10.43
N ILE A 31 0.36 -5.25 9.63
CA ILE A 31 1.58 -4.61 9.10
C ILE A 31 2.47 -4.09 10.23
N GLU A 32 1.89 -3.48 11.27
CA GLU A 32 2.65 -3.02 12.45
C GLU A 32 3.37 -4.15 13.18
N LYS A 33 2.85 -5.38 13.11
CA LYS A 33 3.46 -6.58 13.68
C LYS A 33 4.39 -7.32 12.71
N SER A 34 4.35 -6.99 11.42
CA SER A 34 5.23 -7.58 10.42
C SER A 34 6.70 -7.23 10.70
N SER A 35 7.57 -8.19 10.35
CA SER A 35 9.03 -8.06 10.28
C SER A 35 9.54 -7.86 8.85
N GLY A 36 8.64 -7.73 7.86
CA GLY A 36 8.98 -7.60 6.45
C GLY A 36 9.57 -6.23 6.09
N ASN A 37 10.47 -6.23 5.11
CA ASN A 37 11.26 -5.05 4.69
C ASN A 37 10.36 -3.90 4.20
N TYR A 38 9.20 -4.20 3.64
CA TYR A 38 8.26 -3.21 3.10
C TYR A 38 7.31 -2.61 4.13
N LYS A 39 7.42 -2.97 5.42
CA LYS A 39 6.54 -2.49 6.49
C LYS A 39 6.35 -0.97 6.49
N GLU A 40 7.45 -0.21 6.46
CA GLU A 40 7.36 1.26 6.49
C GLU A 40 6.65 1.82 5.26
N LEU A 41 6.88 1.22 4.08
CA LEU A 41 6.22 1.60 2.85
C LEU A 41 4.72 1.34 2.92
N MET A 42 4.34 0.17 3.43
CA MET A 42 2.93 -0.19 3.59
C MET A 42 2.21 0.77 4.54
N LEU A 43 2.79 1.07 5.71
CA LEU A 43 2.21 2.02 6.66
C LEU A 43 2.09 3.43 6.07
N PHE A 44 3.09 3.87 5.31
CA PHE A 44 3.03 5.14 4.60
C PHE A 44 1.88 5.20 3.59
N CYS A 45 1.70 4.15 2.78
CA CYS A 45 0.58 4.04 1.85
C CYS A 45 -0.76 4.02 2.59
N MET A 46 -0.87 3.34 3.74
CA MET A 46 -2.08 3.37 4.56
C MET A 46 -2.39 4.78 5.08
N ASP A 47 -1.40 5.49 5.59
CA ASP A 47 -1.58 6.87 6.05
C ASP A 47 -2.03 7.80 4.91
N CYS A 48 -1.50 7.61 3.70
CA CYS A 48 -1.94 8.35 2.52
C CYS A 48 -3.38 7.99 2.13
N ALA A 49 -3.71 6.69 2.12
CA ALA A 49 -5.05 6.22 1.81
C ALA A 49 -6.10 6.81 2.76
N LEU A 50 -5.81 6.85 4.06
CA LEU A 50 -6.74 7.39 5.05
C LEU A 50 -6.99 8.89 4.83
N LYS A 51 -5.94 9.67 4.55
CA LYS A 51 -6.08 11.10 4.22
C LYS A 51 -6.88 11.32 2.94
N ASP A 52 -6.67 10.47 1.94
CA ASP A 52 -7.41 10.54 0.69
C ASP A 52 -8.89 10.19 0.89
N ILE A 53 -9.21 9.21 1.75
CA ILE A 53 -10.58 8.90 2.17
C ILE A 53 -11.22 10.09 2.88
N GLU A 54 -10.52 10.71 3.84
CA GLU A 54 -11.02 11.86 4.61
C GLU A 54 -11.27 13.09 3.73
N SER A 55 -10.51 13.25 2.65
CA SER A 55 -10.71 14.30 1.65
C SER A 55 -11.69 13.92 0.53
N GLY A 56 -12.21 12.69 0.53
CA GLY A 56 -13.17 12.18 -0.46
C GLY A 56 -12.57 11.61 -1.74
N ASP A 57 -11.24 11.58 -1.89
CA ASP A 57 -10.54 11.00 -3.04
C ASP A 57 -10.35 9.47 -2.88
N HIS A 58 -11.46 8.75 -2.93
CA HIS A 58 -11.47 7.30 -2.80
C HIS A 58 -10.66 6.58 -3.91
N LYS A 59 -10.52 7.19 -5.10
CA LYS A 59 -9.74 6.57 -6.19
C LYS A 59 -8.24 6.66 -5.91
N MET A 60 -7.76 7.76 -5.33
CA MET A 60 -6.36 7.84 -4.91
C MET A 60 -6.12 6.88 -3.73
N ALA A 61 -7.02 6.84 -2.75
CA ALA A 61 -6.95 5.86 -1.67
C ALA A 61 -6.89 4.42 -2.19
N ALA A 62 -7.72 4.06 -3.18
CA ALA A 62 -7.71 2.72 -3.78
C ALA A 62 -6.35 2.36 -4.42
N ARG A 63 -5.61 3.34 -4.97
CA ARG A 63 -4.28 3.10 -5.55
C ARG A 63 -3.22 2.88 -4.48
N GLU A 64 -3.27 3.65 -3.39
CA GLU A 64 -2.39 3.42 -2.24
C GLU A 64 -2.58 2.01 -1.68
N ILE A 65 -3.84 1.57 -1.51
CA ILE A 65 -4.16 0.21 -1.10
C ILE A 65 -3.75 -0.83 -2.14
N GLY A 66 -3.84 -0.47 -3.43
CA GLY A 66 -3.37 -1.30 -4.55
C GLY A 66 -1.88 -1.63 -4.43
N VAL A 67 -1.04 -0.67 -4.06
CA VAL A 67 0.39 -0.92 -3.83
C VAL A 67 0.60 -1.92 -2.70
N ILE A 68 -0.09 -1.73 -1.56
CA ILE A 68 0.08 -2.59 -0.37
C ILE A 68 -0.35 -4.03 -0.66
N HIS A 69 -1.41 -4.22 -1.46
CA HIS A 69 -1.91 -5.55 -1.83
C HIS A 69 -0.87 -6.42 -2.55
N GLU A 70 0.05 -5.80 -3.29
CA GLU A 70 1.04 -6.49 -4.10
C GLU A 70 2.40 -6.63 -3.39
N LEU A 71 2.52 -6.22 -2.12
CA LEU A 71 3.77 -6.29 -1.37
C LEU A 71 3.77 -7.46 -0.38
N PRO A 72 4.91 -8.17 -0.20
CA PRO A 72 5.02 -9.27 0.75
C PRO A 72 4.98 -8.72 2.18
N VAL A 73 4.18 -9.36 3.03
CA VAL A 73 3.97 -8.93 4.43
C VAL A 73 4.88 -9.71 5.35
N TYR A 74 5.11 -10.98 5.07
CA TYR A 74 5.97 -11.88 5.82
C TYR A 74 7.11 -12.39 4.93
N GLU A 75 8.19 -12.88 5.55
CA GLU A 75 9.37 -13.37 4.84
C GLU A 75 9.04 -14.54 3.88
N GLU A 76 8.14 -15.43 4.29
CA GLU A 76 7.63 -16.53 3.47
C GLU A 76 6.87 -16.08 2.21
N ASP A 77 6.28 -14.87 2.21
CA ASP A 77 5.56 -14.35 1.04
C ASP A 77 6.52 -14.01 -0.12
N PHE A 78 7.82 -13.82 0.17
CA PHE A 78 8.81 -13.43 -0.85
C PHE A 78 9.11 -14.55 -1.85
N GLU A 79 8.97 -15.82 -1.47
CA GLU A 79 9.23 -16.95 -2.38
C GLU A 79 8.27 -16.98 -3.58
N GLU A 80 7.03 -16.52 -3.37
CA GLU A 80 5.98 -16.47 -4.40
C GLU A 80 5.81 -15.07 -5.01
N TRP A 81 6.58 -14.08 -4.55
CA TRP A 81 6.43 -12.68 -4.95
C TRP A 81 7.17 -12.37 -6.25
N ASP A 82 6.44 -11.91 -7.27
CA ASP A 82 7.01 -11.43 -8.52
C ASP A 82 7.48 -9.97 -8.38
N GLU A 83 8.69 -9.82 -7.84
CA GLU A 83 9.36 -8.54 -7.66
C GLU A 83 9.42 -7.74 -8.97
N ALA A 84 9.83 -8.40 -10.07
CA ALA A 84 9.98 -7.75 -11.37
C ALA A 84 8.63 -7.19 -11.88
N TRP A 85 7.54 -7.92 -11.67
CA TRP A 85 6.20 -7.46 -12.02
C TRP A 85 5.78 -6.26 -11.16
N PHE A 86 6.06 -6.27 -9.85
CA PHE A 86 5.74 -5.15 -8.96
C PHE A 86 6.41 -3.85 -9.44
N TYR A 87 7.74 -3.88 -9.65
CA TYR A 87 8.48 -2.70 -10.11
C TYR A 87 8.04 -2.23 -11.49
N LYS A 88 7.77 -3.16 -12.42
CA LYS A 88 7.40 -2.81 -13.79
C LYS A 88 5.98 -2.28 -13.91
N ASN A 89 5.02 -2.87 -13.20
CA ASN A 89 3.60 -2.57 -13.40
C ASN A 89 3.05 -1.71 -12.27
N GLN A 90 3.12 -2.21 -11.04
CA GLN A 90 2.46 -1.56 -9.89
C GLN A 90 3.13 -0.22 -9.56
N LEU A 91 4.46 -0.18 -9.54
CA LEU A 91 5.22 1.03 -9.24
C LEU A 91 5.12 2.07 -10.36
N SER A 92 5.21 1.64 -11.62
CA SER A 92 5.05 2.52 -12.78
C SER A 92 3.67 3.17 -12.79
N GLU A 93 2.60 2.39 -12.55
CA GLU A 93 1.24 2.94 -12.48
C GLU A 93 1.12 3.96 -11.34
N TYR A 94 1.70 3.66 -10.17
CA TYR A 94 1.66 4.56 -9.03
C TYR A 94 2.26 5.93 -9.38
N PHE A 95 3.46 5.98 -9.97
CA PHE A 95 4.11 7.23 -10.35
C PHE A 95 3.39 7.97 -11.48
N ASP A 96 2.79 7.25 -12.43
CA ASP A 96 2.03 7.87 -13.51
C ASP A 96 0.75 8.56 -12.99
N LYS A 97 0.08 7.95 -12.01
CA LYS A 97 -1.21 8.43 -11.51
C LYS A 97 -1.09 9.39 -10.34
N ASN A 98 -0.05 9.30 -9.53
CA ASN A 98 0.14 10.16 -8.37
C ASN A 98 0.78 11.50 -8.77
N LYS A 99 0.00 12.59 -8.71
CA LYS A 99 0.47 13.93 -9.09
C LYS A 99 1.06 14.72 -7.94
N ASN A 100 1.05 14.18 -6.72
CA ASN A 100 1.67 14.81 -5.57
C ASN A 100 3.16 14.44 -5.50
N ILE A 101 4.02 15.36 -5.96
CA ILE A 101 5.46 15.09 -6.07
C ILE A 101 6.13 14.81 -4.72
N ASP A 102 5.69 15.45 -3.64
CA ASP A 102 6.28 15.25 -2.31
C ASP A 102 5.93 13.87 -1.77
N ARG A 103 4.70 13.41 -2.04
CA ARG A 103 4.27 12.04 -1.74
C ARG A 103 5.09 11.01 -2.52
N VAL A 104 5.28 11.25 -3.82
CA VAL A 104 6.09 10.38 -4.69
C VAL A 104 7.54 10.31 -4.24
N LYS A 105 8.17 11.46 -3.91
CA LYS A 105 9.53 11.48 -3.36
C LYS A 105 9.64 10.67 -2.08
N ARG A 106 8.71 10.87 -1.14
CA ARG A 106 8.70 10.12 0.12
C ARG A 106 8.49 8.63 -0.09
N PHE A 107 7.65 8.24 -1.04
CA PHE A 107 7.49 6.84 -1.43
C PHE A 107 8.82 6.24 -1.89
N ILE A 108 9.51 6.92 -2.83
CA ILE A 108 10.81 6.49 -3.37
C ILE A 108 11.85 6.38 -2.25
N ASP A 109 11.91 7.36 -1.35
CA ASP A 109 12.87 7.36 -0.23
C ASP A 109 12.66 6.16 0.71
N ILE A 110 11.40 5.82 1.01
CA ILE A 110 11.08 4.68 1.88
C ILE A 110 11.37 3.36 1.16
N LEU A 111 10.99 3.25 -0.12
CA LEU A 111 11.28 2.07 -0.92
C LEU A 111 12.80 1.84 -1.05
N ALA A 112 13.59 2.88 -1.33
CA ALA A 112 15.03 2.76 -1.43
C ALA A 112 15.65 2.28 -0.10
N LYS A 113 15.15 2.76 1.04
CA LYS A 113 15.60 2.28 2.36
C LYS A 113 15.28 0.82 2.61
N SER A 114 14.13 0.33 2.15
CA SER A 114 13.76 -1.08 2.33
C SER A 114 14.69 -2.03 1.57
N GLN A 115 15.25 -1.59 0.43
CA GLN A 115 16.21 -2.39 -0.34
C GLN A 115 17.60 -2.47 0.31
N LEU A 116 18.00 -1.44 1.07
CA LEU A 116 19.31 -1.41 1.74
C LEU A 116 19.38 -2.31 2.97
N GLN A 117 18.24 -2.79 3.47
CA GLN A 117 18.19 -3.74 4.60
C GLN A 117 18.50 -5.18 4.18
N GLU A 118 18.55 -5.46 2.86
CA GLU A 118 18.93 -6.76 2.28
C GLU A 118 20.42 -6.83 1.91
N SER A 119 21.21 -5.77 2.15
CA SER A 119 22.66 -5.68 1.83
C SER A 119 23.56 -5.91 3.04
#